data_AF-A0A849H1R6-F1
#
_entry.id   AF-A0A849H1R6-F1
#
_cell.length_a   1.000
_cell.length_b   1.000
_cell.length_c   1.000
_cell.angle_alpha   90.00
_cell.angle_beta   90.00
_cell.angle_gamma   90.00
#
_symmetry.space_group_name_H-M   'P 1'
#
loop_
_entity.id
_entity.type
_entity.pdbx_description
1 polymer ?
#
loop_
_entity_poly.entity_id
_entity_poly.type
_entity_poly.pdbx_seq_one_letter_code
_entity_poly.pdbx_strand_id
1 'polypeptide(L)'
;MTAGAPPEVLQPGGWFLSMDTSGKEGSVALARGEPGERMEILAKTDLAEELEHASLLVPTISDLLSEVGADPGDLNGIVVGSGPGSFTGVRVGAATAKGMAWALGVPLWGFSSLAGAAAGTEEEPLRPRLILFDARGDRVYAAAYRVARGSLETLMPPRATTVGDVLDGLIPPGAVLMGDGTVRHRDLLEGAGNPILSPPAGRPSGTGLLRLLSFHPPAEPIEDLSRWEPDYLRESGAERMWKTTEGWKGR
;
A
#
# COMPACT_ATOMS: atom_id res chain seq x y z
N MET A 1 -24.53 -25.13 -29.58
CA MET A 1 -24.64 -24.17 -28.45
C MET A 1 -24.38 -24.95 -27.18
N THR A 2 -23.11 -25.12 -26.83
CA THR A 2 -22.71 -25.79 -25.58
C THR A 2 -22.50 -24.71 -24.53
N ALA A 3 -23.31 -24.76 -23.47
CA ALA A 3 -23.14 -23.95 -22.28
C ALA A 3 -21.71 -24.16 -21.76
N GLY A 4 -20.95 -23.07 -21.64
CA GLY A 4 -19.61 -23.09 -21.06
C GLY A 4 -19.67 -23.63 -19.65
N ALA A 5 -18.74 -24.52 -19.31
CA ALA A 5 -18.58 -25.02 -17.95
C ALA A 5 -18.37 -23.83 -16.98
N PRO A 6 -18.87 -23.90 -15.75
CA PRO A 6 -18.53 -22.91 -14.73
C PRO A 6 -17.00 -22.86 -14.55
N PRO A 7 -16.43 -21.68 -14.21
CA PRO A 7 -15.00 -21.57 -13.96
C PRO A 7 -14.58 -22.59 -12.91
N GLU A 8 -13.51 -23.29 -13.25
CA GLU A 8 -12.90 -24.38 -12.50
C GLU A 8 -12.65 -23.94 -11.05
N VAL A 9 -13.02 -24.82 -10.11
CA VAL A 9 -12.75 -24.65 -8.68
C VAL A 9 -11.26 -24.35 -8.51
N LEU A 10 -10.93 -23.19 -7.92
CA LEU A 10 -9.56 -22.80 -7.58
C LEU A 10 -8.87 -23.97 -6.88
N GLN A 11 -7.77 -24.49 -7.44
CA GLN A 11 -6.94 -25.47 -6.75
C GLN A 11 -6.38 -24.84 -5.46
N PRO A 12 -6.20 -25.61 -4.37
CA PRO A 12 -5.71 -25.04 -3.11
C PRO A 12 -4.39 -24.29 -3.30
N GLY A 13 -4.41 -23.03 -2.87
CA GLY A 13 -3.29 -22.09 -2.87
C GLY A 13 -3.01 -21.44 -4.23
N GLY A 14 -3.77 -20.39 -4.58
CA GLY A 14 -3.54 -19.56 -5.75
C GLY A 14 -2.35 -18.59 -5.58
N TRP A 15 -1.82 -18.09 -6.69
CA TRP A 15 -0.68 -17.17 -6.73
C TRP A 15 -1.13 -15.72 -6.74
N PHE A 16 -0.58 -14.91 -5.83
CA PHE A 16 -0.94 -13.50 -5.67
C PHE A 16 0.29 -12.63 -5.79
N LEU A 17 0.25 -11.70 -6.74
CA LEU A 17 1.25 -10.65 -6.89
C LEU A 17 0.80 -9.40 -6.15
N SER A 18 1.69 -8.78 -5.39
CA SER A 18 1.45 -7.49 -4.75
C SER A 18 2.49 -6.45 -5.13
N MET A 19 2.07 -5.20 -5.22
CA MET A 19 2.96 -4.07 -5.44
C MET A 19 2.51 -2.82 -4.68
N ASP A 20 3.46 -2.11 -4.09
CA ASP A 20 3.25 -0.79 -3.51
C ASP A 20 4.36 0.15 -3.94
N THR A 21 4.02 1.19 -4.68
CA THR A 21 4.95 2.21 -5.18
C THR A 21 4.65 3.58 -4.58
N SER A 22 3.92 3.63 -3.46
CA SER A 22 3.44 4.88 -2.85
C SER A 22 4.53 5.68 -2.12
N GLY A 23 5.65 5.07 -1.75
CA GLY A 23 6.76 5.77 -1.07
C GLY A 23 7.92 6.10 -2.00
N LYS A 24 9.02 6.57 -1.38
CA LYS A 24 10.30 6.77 -2.09
C LYS A 24 10.90 5.46 -2.57
N GLU A 25 10.74 4.43 -1.75
CA GLU A 25 11.01 3.04 -2.09
C GLU A 25 9.65 2.36 -2.36
N GLY A 26 9.63 1.48 -3.35
CA GLY A 26 8.51 0.60 -3.62
C GLY A 26 8.77 -0.82 -3.11
N SER A 27 7.77 -1.68 -3.20
CA SER A 27 7.87 -3.08 -2.79
C SER A 27 7.03 -3.94 -3.70
N VAL A 28 7.57 -5.08 -4.13
CA VAL A 28 6.88 -6.12 -4.90
C VAL A 28 7.02 -7.43 -4.15
N ALA A 29 5.93 -8.18 -4.00
CA ALA A 29 5.98 -9.49 -3.36
C ALA A 29 5.01 -10.46 -4.02
N LEU A 30 5.36 -11.74 -3.98
CA LEU A 30 4.59 -12.84 -4.50
C LEU A 30 4.26 -13.81 -3.37
N ALA A 31 3.04 -14.31 -3.34
CA ALA A 31 2.61 -15.30 -2.37
C ALA A 31 1.72 -16.38 -2.97
N ARG A 32 1.63 -17.49 -2.23
CA ARG A 32 0.64 -18.54 -2.45
C ARG A 32 -0.35 -18.58 -1.31
N GLY A 33 -1.63 -18.73 -1.61
CA GLY A 33 -2.66 -18.82 -0.58
C GLY A 33 -4.05 -18.53 -1.12
N GLU A 34 -4.95 -18.11 -0.23
CA GLU A 34 -6.34 -17.78 -0.56
C GLU A 34 -6.77 -16.56 0.27
N PRO A 35 -7.59 -15.63 -0.28
CA PRO A 35 -8.08 -14.49 0.48
C PRO A 35 -8.81 -14.93 1.76
N GLY A 36 -8.53 -14.25 2.87
CA GLY A 36 -9.00 -14.64 4.19
C GLY A 36 -8.22 -15.79 4.84
N GLU A 37 -7.29 -16.41 4.13
CA GLU A 37 -6.38 -17.43 4.69
C GLU A 37 -4.94 -16.94 4.68
N ARG A 38 -4.08 -17.60 5.47
CA ARG A 38 -2.67 -17.23 5.58
C ARG A 38 -1.99 -17.33 4.20
N MET A 39 -1.38 -16.22 3.78
CA MET A 39 -0.52 -16.16 2.60
C MET A 39 0.90 -16.67 2.93
N GLU A 40 1.43 -17.56 2.11
CA GLU A 40 2.83 -17.97 2.09
C GLU A 40 3.62 -17.06 1.15
N ILE A 41 4.52 -16.23 1.69
CA ILE A 41 5.38 -15.36 0.86
C ILE A 41 6.43 -16.23 0.16
N LEU A 42 6.42 -16.23 -1.17
CA LEU A 42 7.35 -16.99 -2.01
C LEU A 42 8.61 -16.18 -2.35
N ALA A 43 8.42 -14.91 -2.69
CA ALA A 43 9.50 -14.00 -3.05
C ALA A 43 9.08 -12.55 -2.76
N LYS A 44 10.05 -11.67 -2.50
CA LYS A 44 9.83 -10.23 -2.32
C LYS A 44 11.07 -9.43 -2.68
N THR A 45 10.88 -8.20 -3.11
CA THR A 45 11.97 -7.26 -3.40
C THR A 45 11.50 -5.82 -3.22
N ASP A 46 12.44 -4.94 -2.90
CA ASP A 46 12.20 -3.51 -2.77
C ASP A 46 12.66 -2.78 -4.04
N LEU A 47 11.92 -1.75 -4.43
CA LEU A 47 12.26 -0.86 -5.54
C LEU A 47 12.97 0.36 -4.96
N ALA A 48 14.24 0.58 -5.34
CA ALA A 48 15.12 1.51 -4.63
C ALA A 48 14.81 3.00 -4.88
N GLU A 49 14.28 3.39 -6.05
CA GLU A 49 14.10 4.79 -6.42
C GLU A 49 12.75 5.12 -7.07
N GLU A 50 12.03 6.09 -6.47
CA GLU A 50 10.73 6.60 -6.92
C GLU A 50 10.69 7.00 -8.41
N LEU A 51 11.76 7.61 -8.92
CA LEU A 51 11.86 8.08 -10.30
C LEU A 51 11.96 6.93 -11.30
N GLU A 52 12.47 5.78 -10.86
CA GLU A 52 12.68 4.60 -11.69
C GLU A 52 11.57 3.56 -11.55
N HIS A 53 10.60 3.78 -10.64
CA HIS A 53 9.47 2.86 -10.45
C HIS A 53 8.75 2.53 -11.77
N ALA A 54 8.53 3.52 -12.64
CA ALA A 54 7.84 3.31 -13.91
C ALA A 54 8.61 2.40 -14.88
N SER A 55 9.94 2.46 -14.87
CA SER A 55 10.79 1.64 -15.74
C SER A 55 11.16 0.29 -15.13
N LEU A 56 11.25 0.20 -13.80
CA LEU A 56 11.73 -0.99 -13.10
C LEU A 56 10.62 -1.94 -12.65
N LEU A 57 9.41 -1.45 -12.38
CA LEU A 57 8.35 -2.28 -11.77
C LEU A 57 8.05 -3.54 -12.60
N VAL A 58 7.84 -3.42 -13.91
CA VAL A 58 7.52 -4.57 -14.77
C VAL A 58 8.70 -5.54 -14.90
N PRO A 59 9.94 -5.10 -15.19
CA PRO A 59 11.12 -5.97 -15.13
C PRO A 59 11.24 -6.70 -13.78
N THR A 60 11.10 -5.98 -12.67
CA THR A 60 11.19 -6.56 -11.33
C THR A 60 10.12 -7.63 -11.08
N ILE A 61 8.88 -7.42 -11.54
CA ILE A 61 7.82 -8.44 -11.48
C ILE A 61 8.22 -9.69 -12.28
N SER A 62 8.77 -9.50 -13.49
CA SER A 62 9.22 -10.61 -14.34
C SER A 62 10.35 -11.41 -13.68
N ASP A 63 11.31 -10.72 -13.08
CA ASP A 63 12.43 -11.35 -12.36
C ASP A 63 11.92 -12.14 -11.15
N LEU A 64 11.00 -11.56 -10.38
CA LEU A 64 10.44 -12.18 -9.18
C LEU A 64 9.61 -13.44 -9.49
N LEU A 65 8.85 -13.42 -10.59
CA LEU A 65 8.13 -14.61 -11.09
C LEU A 65 9.11 -15.70 -11.55
N SER A 66 10.17 -15.30 -12.25
CA SER A 66 11.19 -16.22 -12.75
C SER A 66 11.97 -16.90 -11.61
N GLU A 67 12.25 -16.19 -10.51
CA GLU A 67 12.96 -16.73 -9.33
C GLU A 67 12.27 -17.97 -8.74
N VAL A 68 10.95 -18.01 -8.80
CA VAL A 68 10.11 -19.08 -8.24
C VAL A 68 9.55 -20.02 -9.31
N GLY A 69 9.97 -19.84 -10.57
CA GLY A 69 9.57 -20.68 -11.69
C GLY A 69 8.10 -20.55 -12.08
N ALA A 70 7.50 -19.37 -11.91
CA ALA A 70 6.13 -19.07 -12.33
C ALA A 70 6.10 -18.17 -13.55
N ASP A 71 5.03 -18.28 -14.32
CA ASP A 71 4.70 -17.38 -15.41
C ASP A 71 3.59 -16.39 -15.00
N PRO A 72 3.45 -15.24 -15.67
CA PRO A 72 2.35 -14.30 -15.39
C PRO A 72 0.95 -14.94 -15.47
N GLY A 73 0.79 -15.99 -16.29
CA GLY A 73 -0.47 -16.73 -16.43
C GLY A 73 -0.84 -17.60 -15.23
N ASP A 74 0.10 -17.86 -14.32
CA ASP A 74 -0.14 -18.63 -13.09
C ASP A 74 -0.78 -17.77 -11.98
N LEU A 75 -0.75 -16.44 -12.13
CA LEU A 75 -1.35 -15.51 -11.17
C LEU A 75 -2.86 -15.70 -11.09
N ASN A 76 -3.39 -15.75 -9.88
CA ASN A 76 -4.82 -15.81 -9.58
C ASN A 76 -5.37 -14.49 -9.04
N GLY A 77 -4.50 -13.54 -8.70
CA GLY A 77 -4.91 -12.24 -8.18
C GLY A 77 -3.78 -11.24 -8.09
N ILE A 78 -4.14 -9.96 -8.11
CA ILE A 78 -3.21 -8.85 -7.95
C ILE A 78 -3.63 -7.99 -6.76
N VAL A 79 -2.67 -7.52 -5.99
CA VAL A 79 -2.88 -6.63 -4.84
C VAL A 79 -2.06 -5.37 -5.02
N VAL A 80 -2.65 -4.20 -4.78
CA VAL A 80 -1.96 -2.92 -4.97
C VAL A 80 -2.15 -1.98 -3.79
N GLY A 81 -1.06 -1.29 -3.45
CA GLY A 81 -1.09 -0.13 -2.57
C GLY A 81 -1.75 1.04 -3.30
N SER A 82 -2.96 1.38 -2.88
CA SER A 82 -3.78 2.45 -3.48
C SER A 82 -3.45 3.84 -2.93
N GLY A 83 -2.40 3.97 -2.12
CA GLY A 83 -2.04 5.21 -1.43
C GLY A 83 -2.62 5.31 -0.02
N PRO A 84 -2.49 6.47 0.64
CA PRO A 84 -1.86 7.70 0.14
C PRO A 84 -0.33 7.58 -0.01
N GLY A 85 0.28 8.53 -0.73
CA GLY A 85 1.74 8.58 -0.93
C GLY A 85 2.15 9.54 -2.04
N SER A 86 3.27 9.25 -2.70
CA SER A 86 3.70 9.90 -3.93
C SER A 86 2.63 9.76 -5.00
N PHE A 87 2.20 10.91 -5.53
CA PHE A 87 1.19 10.95 -6.58
C PHE A 87 1.62 10.18 -7.84
N THR A 88 2.88 10.33 -8.26
CA THR A 88 3.43 9.62 -9.41
C THR A 88 3.55 8.14 -9.09
N GLY A 89 4.10 7.81 -7.92
CA GLY A 89 4.30 6.44 -7.47
C GLY A 89 2.99 5.65 -7.40
N VAL A 90 1.97 6.18 -6.72
CA VAL A 90 0.63 5.56 -6.61
C VAL A 90 0.01 5.32 -7.99
N ARG A 91 0.16 6.26 -8.93
CA ARG A 91 -0.34 6.09 -10.31
C ARG A 91 0.38 4.99 -11.06
N VAL A 92 1.70 4.88 -10.93
CA VAL A 92 2.50 3.83 -11.58
C VAL A 92 2.06 2.45 -11.10
N GLY A 93 1.94 2.25 -9.79
CA GLY A 93 1.51 0.98 -9.21
C GLY A 93 0.08 0.63 -9.60
N ALA A 94 -0.86 1.58 -9.45
CA ALA A 94 -2.26 1.38 -9.81
C ALA A 94 -2.46 1.06 -11.30
N ALA A 95 -1.77 1.78 -12.20
CA ALA A 95 -1.87 1.54 -13.65
C ALA A 95 -1.28 0.18 -14.04
N THR A 96 -0.13 -0.20 -13.49
CA THR A 96 0.49 -1.51 -13.74
C THR A 96 -0.39 -2.64 -13.23
N ALA A 97 -0.85 -2.56 -11.98
CA ALA A 97 -1.71 -3.57 -11.38
C ALA A 97 -3.04 -3.73 -12.14
N LYS A 98 -3.69 -2.62 -12.51
CA LYS A 98 -4.93 -2.62 -13.30
C LYS A 98 -4.71 -3.21 -14.70
N GLY A 99 -3.61 -2.84 -15.36
CA GLY A 99 -3.27 -3.37 -16.69
C GLY A 99 -3.02 -4.87 -16.67
N MET A 100 -2.26 -5.37 -15.68
CA MET A 100 -2.01 -6.80 -15.51
C MET A 100 -3.29 -7.57 -15.15
N ALA A 101 -4.10 -7.06 -14.21
CA ALA A 101 -5.35 -7.70 -13.81
C ALA A 101 -6.31 -7.84 -14.99
N TRP A 102 -6.41 -6.78 -15.80
CA TRP A 102 -7.19 -6.77 -17.02
C TRP A 102 -6.66 -7.77 -18.07
N ALA A 103 -5.35 -7.78 -18.31
CA ALA A 103 -4.74 -8.65 -19.32
C ALA A 103 -4.84 -10.14 -18.97
N LEU A 104 -4.75 -10.48 -17.68
CA LEU A 104 -4.80 -11.85 -17.18
C LEU A 104 -6.23 -12.32 -16.85
N GLY A 105 -7.20 -11.40 -16.77
CA GLY A 105 -8.57 -11.72 -16.38
C GLY A 105 -8.69 -12.14 -14.91
N VAL A 106 -7.86 -11.58 -14.03
CA VAL A 106 -7.77 -11.93 -12.60
C VAL A 106 -8.27 -10.78 -11.71
N PRO A 107 -8.80 -11.07 -10.51
CA PRO A 107 -9.23 -10.05 -9.57
C PRO A 107 -8.09 -9.14 -9.08
N LEU A 108 -8.45 -7.88 -8.80
CA LEU A 108 -7.57 -6.88 -8.20
C LEU A 108 -8.10 -6.45 -6.83
N TRP A 109 -7.22 -6.37 -5.83
CA TRP A 109 -7.50 -5.77 -4.53
C TRP A 109 -6.68 -4.49 -4.35
N GLY A 110 -7.33 -3.41 -3.93
CA GLY A 110 -6.68 -2.18 -3.51
C GLY A 110 -6.73 -2.04 -2.00
N PHE A 111 -5.58 -1.80 -1.35
CA PHE A 111 -5.53 -1.48 0.07
C PHE A 111 -4.84 -0.14 0.30
N SER A 112 -5.09 0.48 1.46
CA SER A 112 -4.31 1.64 1.87
C SER A 112 -2.84 1.24 2.08
N SER A 113 -1.92 2.00 1.49
CA SER A 113 -0.49 1.82 1.68
C SER A 113 -0.05 2.02 3.14
N LEU A 114 -0.75 2.87 3.89
CA LEU A 114 -0.53 3.03 5.34
C LEU A 114 -0.94 1.75 6.10
N ALA A 115 -2.07 1.13 5.72
CA ALA A 115 -2.51 -0.14 6.30
C ALA A 115 -1.54 -1.28 5.93
N GLY A 116 -1.07 -1.32 4.68
CA GLY A 116 -0.07 -2.27 4.22
C GLY A 116 1.24 -2.15 5.01
N ALA A 117 1.74 -0.93 5.18
CA ALA A 117 2.91 -0.64 6.01
C ALA A 117 2.73 -1.09 7.47
N ALA A 118 1.55 -0.83 8.05
CA ALA A 118 1.22 -1.30 9.39
C ALA A 118 1.22 -2.83 9.48
N ALA A 119 0.59 -3.53 8.53
CA ALA A 119 0.50 -4.99 8.50
C ALA A 119 1.85 -5.67 8.21
N GLY A 120 2.70 -5.04 7.38
CA GLY A 120 4.03 -5.53 7.02
C GLY A 120 5.09 -5.36 8.11
N THR A 121 4.82 -4.53 9.13
CA THR A 121 5.77 -4.32 10.24
C THR A 121 5.60 -5.42 11.30
N GLU A 122 6.70 -6.10 11.63
CA GLU A 122 6.77 -7.00 12.78
C GLU A 122 6.97 -6.19 14.05
N GLU A 123 5.97 -6.19 14.93
CA GLU A 123 5.97 -5.46 16.20
C GLU A 123 4.98 -6.16 17.15
N GLU A 124 5.10 -5.91 18.45
CA GLU A 124 4.24 -6.50 19.48
C GLU A 124 2.75 -6.45 19.07
N PRO A 125 2.04 -7.59 19.13
CA PRO A 125 0.60 -7.62 18.86
C PRO A 125 -0.15 -6.61 19.74
N LEU A 126 -1.22 -6.02 19.20
CA LEU A 126 -2.14 -5.12 19.91
C LEU A 126 -1.60 -3.72 20.26
N ARG A 127 -0.31 -3.44 20.14
CA ARG A 127 0.20 -2.07 20.33
C ARG A 127 -0.25 -1.18 19.15
N PRO A 128 -0.81 0.02 19.40
CA PRO A 128 -1.15 0.96 18.33
C PRO A 128 0.09 1.35 17.51
N ARG A 129 -0.09 1.41 16.19
CA ARG A 129 0.95 1.78 15.21
C ARG A 129 0.47 3.05 14.52
N LEU A 130 1.16 4.16 14.75
CA LEU A 130 0.93 5.40 14.01
C LEU A 130 1.89 5.44 12.82
N ILE A 131 1.34 5.24 11.62
CA ILE A 131 2.08 5.28 10.38
C ILE A 131 2.05 6.71 9.84
N LEU A 132 3.24 7.28 9.61
CA LEU A 132 3.42 8.61 9.04
C LEU A 132 4.19 8.50 7.74
N PHE A 133 3.50 8.72 6.61
CA PHE A 133 4.17 8.92 5.33
C PHE A 133 4.45 10.39 5.10
N ASP A 134 5.62 10.70 4.56
CA ASP A 134 6.02 12.05 4.20
C ASP A 134 5.09 12.64 3.12
N ALA A 135 4.43 13.77 3.42
CA ALA A 135 3.62 14.51 2.46
C ALA A 135 4.27 15.85 2.02
N ARG A 136 5.58 16.02 2.28
CA ARG A 136 6.41 17.22 2.02
C ARG A 136 6.09 18.41 2.93
N GLY A 137 7.12 19.20 3.23
CA GLY A 137 7.01 20.35 4.14
C GLY A 137 6.81 19.87 5.57
N ASP A 138 5.83 20.44 6.25
CA ASP A 138 5.35 20.12 7.61
C ASP A 138 4.22 19.07 7.61
N ARG A 139 3.91 18.48 6.46
CA ARG A 139 2.74 17.62 6.26
C ARG A 139 3.10 16.14 6.24
N VAL A 140 2.17 15.34 6.72
CA VAL A 140 2.22 13.88 6.72
C VAL A 140 0.88 13.29 6.27
N TYR A 141 0.91 12.12 5.65
CA TYR A 141 -0.24 11.24 5.65
C TYR A 141 -0.17 10.36 6.89
N ALA A 142 -1.20 10.44 7.72
CA ALA A 142 -1.24 9.75 9.00
C ALA A 142 -2.41 8.77 9.05
N ALA A 143 -2.16 7.60 9.60
CA ALA A 143 -3.19 6.65 10.01
C ALA A 143 -2.70 5.85 11.22
N ALA A 144 -3.63 5.45 12.08
CA ALA A 144 -3.31 4.64 13.23
C ALA A 144 -4.06 3.31 13.18
N TYR A 145 -3.32 2.23 13.39
CA TYR A 145 -3.85 0.88 13.31
C TYR A 145 -3.46 0.05 14.52
N ARG A 146 -4.27 -0.95 14.82
CA ARG A 146 -3.91 -2.06 15.70
C ARG A 146 -3.98 -3.34 14.89
N VAL A 147 -2.85 -4.04 14.80
CA VAL A 147 -2.74 -5.30 14.05
C VAL A 147 -2.67 -6.46 15.04
N ALA A 148 -3.62 -7.39 14.96
CA ALA A 148 -3.65 -8.55 15.84
C ALA A 148 -4.43 -9.71 15.21
N ARG A 149 -3.94 -10.94 15.44
CA ARG A 149 -4.68 -12.20 15.19
C ARG A 149 -5.39 -12.27 13.82
N GLY A 150 -4.71 -11.89 12.74
CA GLY A 150 -5.29 -11.92 11.39
C GLY A 150 -6.35 -10.86 11.14
N SER A 151 -6.29 -9.74 11.86
CA SER A 151 -7.18 -8.59 11.68
C SER A 151 -6.42 -7.28 11.86
N LEU A 152 -6.98 -6.22 11.29
CA LEU A 152 -6.52 -4.86 11.44
C LEU A 152 -7.69 -3.97 11.87
N GLU A 153 -7.56 -3.38 13.05
CA GLU A 153 -8.48 -2.38 13.57
C GLU A 153 -7.94 -0.98 13.19
N THR A 154 -8.81 -0.16 12.59
CA THR A 154 -8.48 1.23 12.29
C THR A 154 -8.83 2.11 13.50
N LEU A 155 -7.79 2.65 14.16
CA LEU A 155 -7.94 3.58 15.30
C LEU A 155 -8.08 5.02 14.81
N MET A 156 -7.39 5.35 13.71
CA MET A 156 -7.52 6.62 13.00
C MET A 156 -7.43 6.35 11.50
N PRO A 157 -8.44 6.70 10.70
CA PRO A 157 -8.41 6.48 9.26
C PRO A 157 -7.34 7.35 8.58
N PRO A 158 -6.88 6.96 7.38
CA PRO A 158 -5.96 7.76 6.58
C PRO A 158 -6.39 9.22 6.42
N ARG A 159 -5.47 10.14 6.65
CA ARG A 159 -5.68 11.58 6.46
C ARG A 159 -4.41 12.30 6.08
N ALA A 160 -4.57 13.36 5.29
CA ALA A 160 -3.53 14.38 5.12
C ALA A 160 -3.63 15.39 6.28
N THR A 161 -2.52 15.59 7.00
CA THR A 161 -2.46 16.45 8.19
C THR A 161 -1.08 17.08 8.34
N THR A 162 -0.86 17.93 9.34
CA THR A 162 0.48 18.41 9.71
C THR A 162 1.09 17.57 10.84
N VAL A 163 2.41 17.61 10.96
CA VAL A 163 3.09 17.01 12.13
C VAL A 163 2.73 17.73 13.44
N GLY A 164 2.42 19.03 13.38
CA GLY A 164 1.91 19.79 14.53
C GLY A 164 0.59 19.21 15.04
N ASP A 165 -0.39 19.03 14.15
CA ASP A 165 -1.67 18.40 14.52
C ASP A 165 -1.47 16.98 15.07
N VAL A 166 -0.47 16.25 14.56
CA VAL A 166 -0.14 14.92 15.09
C VAL A 166 0.25 15.01 16.56
N LEU A 167 1.18 15.91 16.88
CA LEU A 167 1.65 16.16 18.25
C LEU A 167 0.54 16.71 19.17
N ASP A 168 -0.38 17.49 18.63
CA ASP A 168 -1.46 18.16 19.39
C ASP A 168 -2.63 17.22 19.76
N GLY A 169 -2.63 15.96 19.32
CA GLY A 169 -3.61 14.99 19.81
C GLY A 169 -3.96 13.81 18.91
N LEU A 170 -3.22 13.56 17.82
CA LEU A 170 -3.51 12.41 16.94
C LEU A 170 -2.66 11.16 17.27
N ILE A 171 -1.77 11.23 18.25
CA ILE A 171 -1.00 10.05 18.70
C ILE A 171 -1.87 9.23 19.66
N PRO A 172 -2.29 8.00 19.30
CA PRO A 172 -3.01 7.16 20.25
C PRO A 172 -2.15 6.82 21.48
N PRO A 173 -2.76 6.65 22.66
CA PRO A 173 -2.01 6.25 23.86
C PRO A 173 -1.21 4.97 23.63
N GLY A 174 0.09 5.01 23.98
CA GLY A 174 1.01 3.88 23.83
C GLY A 174 1.38 3.53 22.38
N ALA A 175 1.09 4.43 21.42
CA ALA A 175 1.44 4.20 20.03
C ALA A 175 2.96 4.21 19.79
N VAL A 176 3.37 3.37 18.85
CA VAL A 176 4.70 3.40 18.24
C VAL A 176 4.59 4.09 16.89
N LEU A 177 5.51 5.01 16.61
CA LEU A 177 5.53 5.82 15.40
C LEU A 177 6.49 5.19 14.38
N MET A 178 6.10 5.17 13.12
CA MET A 178 6.90 4.58 12.03
C MET A 178 6.55 5.18 10.67
N GLY A 179 7.37 4.89 9.65
CA GLY A 179 7.25 5.46 8.30
C GLY A 179 8.21 6.61 8.04
N ASP A 180 8.39 6.98 6.78
CA ASP A 180 9.39 7.98 6.36
C ASP A 180 9.07 9.41 6.84
N GLY A 181 7.82 9.70 7.20
CA GLY A 181 7.42 10.93 7.87
C GLY A 181 8.06 11.08 9.25
N THR A 182 8.32 9.97 9.97
CA THR A 182 9.04 10.04 11.26
C THR A 182 10.50 10.40 11.09
N VAL A 183 11.11 9.99 9.97
CA VAL A 183 12.49 10.33 9.64
C VAL A 183 12.61 11.81 9.31
N ARG A 184 11.68 12.36 8.52
CA ARG A 184 11.64 13.79 8.19
C ARG A 184 11.47 14.67 9.42
N HIS A 185 10.61 14.26 10.35
CA HIS A 185 10.20 15.07 11.50
C HIS A 185 10.73 14.54 12.83
N ARG A 186 11.87 13.84 12.81
CA ARG A 186 12.44 13.15 13.98
C ARG A 186 12.54 14.05 15.20
N ASP A 187 13.16 15.23 15.06
CA ASP A 187 13.40 16.15 16.18
C ASP A 187 12.10 16.59 16.89
N LEU A 188 11.02 16.79 16.12
CA LEU A 188 9.72 17.18 16.66
C LEU A 188 9.03 16.00 17.35
N LEU A 189 9.14 14.79 16.78
CA LEU A 189 8.46 13.60 17.26
C LEU A 189 9.15 12.95 18.46
N GLU A 190 10.48 13.05 18.58
CA GLU A 190 11.22 12.58 19.75
C GLU A 190 10.78 13.32 21.03
N GLY A 191 10.36 14.58 20.90
CA GLY A 191 9.80 15.37 22.00
C GLY A 191 8.45 14.85 22.54
N ALA A 192 7.72 14.02 21.77
CA ALA A 192 6.46 13.43 22.21
C ALA A 192 6.63 12.27 23.22
N GLY A 193 7.85 11.70 23.31
CA GLY A 193 8.16 10.61 24.24
C GLY A 193 7.65 9.23 23.81
N ASN A 194 7.03 9.10 22.62
CA ASN A 194 6.65 7.82 22.05
C ASN A 194 7.84 7.10 21.40
N PRO A 195 7.89 5.75 21.42
CA PRO A 195 8.88 5.02 20.65
C PRO A 195 8.72 5.28 19.15
N ILE A 196 9.85 5.48 18.46
CA ILE A 196 9.92 5.63 17.00
C ILE A 196 10.73 4.46 16.44
N LEU A 197 10.14 3.68 15.53
CA LEU A 197 10.89 2.65 14.81
C LEU A 197 11.56 3.26 13.58
N SER A 198 12.82 2.90 13.40
CA SER A 198 13.58 3.25 12.20
C SER A 198 13.15 2.38 11.01
N PRO A 199 13.36 2.85 9.77
CA PRO A 199 13.21 2.01 8.58
C PRO A 199 13.93 0.65 8.69
N PRO A 200 13.38 -0.43 8.11
CA PRO A 200 12.27 -0.44 7.15
C PRO A 200 10.86 -0.41 7.77
N ALA A 201 10.72 -0.29 9.09
CA ALA A 201 9.42 -0.25 9.75
C ALA A 201 8.53 0.89 9.21
N GLY A 202 7.27 0.56 8.93
CA GLY A 202 6.29 1.50 8.41
C GLY A 202 6.55 2.00 6.98
N ARG A 203 7.38 1.33 6.17
CA ARG A 203 7.48 1.61 4.73
C ARG A 203 6.32 0.97 3.95
N PRO A 204 6.00 1.46 2.74
CA PRO A 204 5.16 0.72 1.79
C PRO A 204 5.64 -0.74 1.67
N SER A 205 4.70 -1.70 1.66
CA SER A 205 5.07 -3.11 1.83
C SER A 205 4.16 -4.03 1.05
N GLY A 206 4.68 -4.69 0.00
CA GLY A 206 3.97 -5.72 -0.76
C GLY A 206 3.56 -6.90 0.12
N THR A 207 4.48 -7.37 0.97
CA THR A 207 4.17 -8.42 1.96
C THR A 207 3.09 -8.00 2.95
N GLY A 208 3.07 -6.71 3.33
CA GLY A 208 2.02 -6.15 4.18
C GLY A 208 0.66 -6.17 3.50
N LEU A 209 0.60 -5.82 2.21
CA LEU A 209 -0.62 -5.91 1.40
C LEU A 209 -1.14 -7.34 1.27
N LEU A 210 -0.26 -8.31 1.01
CA LEU A 210 -0.63 -9.74 0.98
C LEU A 210 -1.14 -10.21 2.33
N ARG A 211 -0.56 -9.70 3.43
CA ARG A 211 -1.06 -9.98 4.77
C ARG A 211 -2.45 -9.39 5.00
N LEU A 212 -2.75 -8.20 4.48
CA LEU A 212 -4.12 -7.66 4.55
C LEU A 212 -5.12 -8.55 3.80
N LEU A 213 -4.73 -9.12 2.66
CA LEU A 213 -5.57 -10.04 1.92
C LEU A 213 -5.90 -11.32 2.72
N SER A 214 -5.03 -11.73 3.65
CA SER A 214 -5.27 -12.85 4.58
C SER A 214 -6.17 -12.54 5.78
N PHE A 215 -6.58 -11.28 5.98
CA PHE A 215 -7.30 -10.88 7.18
C PHE A 215 -8.80 -11.19 7.12
N HIS A 216 -9.41 -11.28 8.30
CA HIS A 216 -10.85 -11.50 8.44
C HIS A 216 -11.61 -10.25 8.91
N PRO A 217 -12.80 -9.98 8.34
CA PRO A 217 -13.39 -10.67 7.18
C PRO A 217 -12.54 -10.46 5.90
N PRO A 218 -12.56 -11.41 4.94
CA PRO A 218 -11.79 -11.28 3.72
C PRO A 218 -12.22 -10.03 2.96
N ALA A 219 -11.25 -9.30 2.41
CA ALA A 219 -11.53 -8.15 1.56
C ALA A 219 -12.12 -8.62 0.22
N GLU A 220 -13.13 -7.90 -0.26
CA GLU A 220 -13.67 -8.13 -1.59
C GLU A 220 -12.76 -7.52 -2.66
N PRO A 221 -12.65 -8.16 -3.84
CA PRO A 221 -11.95 -7.56 -4.97
C PRO A 221 -12.70 -6.31 -5.46
N ILE A 222 -11.99 -5.46 -6.19
CA ILE A 222 -12.57 -4.30 -6.86
C ILE A 222 -13.61 -4.76 -7.88
N GLU A 223 -14.86 -4.32 -7.70
CA GLU A 223 -16.02 -4.74 -8.51
C GLU A 223 -15.91 -4.25 -9.97
N ASP A 224 -15.69 -2.94 -10.17
CA ASP A 224 -15.54 -2.34 -11.50
C ASP A 224 -14.11 -1.83 -11.68
N LEU A 225 -13.26 -2.71 -12.20
CA LEU A 225 -11.87 -2.40 -12.50
C LEU A 225 -11.75 -1.20 -13.46
N SER A 226 -12.70 -1.01 -14.38
CA SER A 226 -12.63 0.08 -15.37
C SER A 226 -12.80 1.45 -14.72
N ARG A 227 -13.63 1.54 -13.67
CA ARG A 227 -13.92 2.78 -12.92
C ARG A 227 -13.07 2.99 -11.69
N TRP A 228 -12.36 1.96 -11.24
CA TRP A 228 -11.51 2.08 -10.06
C TRP A 228 -10.34 3.03 -10.28
N GLU A 229 -10.10 3.87 -9.27
CA GLU A 229 -9.00 4.82 -9.13
C GLU A 229 -8.41 4.68 -7.72
N PRO A 230 -7.10 4.96 -7.54
CA PRO A 230 -6.47 4.92 -6.22
C PRO A 230 -6.86 6.12 -5.34
N ASP A 231 -6.65 5.99 -4.03
CA ASP A 231 -7.06 6.97 -3.02
C ASP A 231 -6.15 8.21 -3.00
N TYR A 232 -6.60 9.29 -3.65
CA TYR A 232 -5.92 10.58 -3.61
C TYR A 232 -6.40 11.43 -2.43
N LEU A 233 -5.78 11.28 -1.25
CA LEU A 233 -6.06 12.15 -0.09
C LEU A 233 -5.59 13.60 -0.28
N ARG A 234 -4.82 13.87 -1.34
CA ARG A 234 -4.39 15.22 -1.68
C ARG A 234 -4.36 15.39 -3.19
N GLU A 235 -4.83 16.55 -3.65
CA GLU A 235 -4.71 16.96 -5.05
C GLU A 235 -3.25 16.94 -5.50
N SER A 236 -3.03 16.70 -6.78
CA SER A 236 -1.70 16.69 -7.37
C SER A 236 -1.04 18.07 -7.32
N GLY A 237 0.28 18.12 -7.50
CA GLY A 237 1.00 19.39 -7.67
C GLY A 237 0.48 20.18 -8.88
N ALA A 238 0.12 19.49 -9.96
CA ALA A 238 -0.41 20.07 -11.18
C ALA A 238 -1.79 20.70 -10.98
N GLU A 239 -2.71 20.02 -10.27
CA GLU A 239 -4.04 20.56 -9.96
C GLU A 239 -3.98 21.77 -9.02
N ARG A 240 -3.08 21.76 -8.04
CA ARG A 240 -2.83 22.95 -7.20
C ARG A 240 -2.30 24.12 -8.01
N MET A 241 -1.36 23.89 -8.92
CA MET A 241 -0.82 24.94 -9.79
C MET A 241 -1.89 25.46 -10.75
N TRP A 242 -2.72 24.59 -11.34
CA TRP A 242 -3.82 24.99 -12.21
C TRP A 242 -4.80 25.92 -11.51
N LYS A 243 -5.27 25.56 -10.30
CA LYS A 243 -6.16 26.42 -9.48
C LYS A 243 -5.51 27.75 -9.08
N THR A 244 -4.21 27.74 -8.81
CA THR A 244 -3.46 28.97 -8.50
C THR A 244 -3.34 29.88 -9.73
N THR A 245 -3.26 29.29 -10.92
CA THR A 245 -3.10 30.04 -12.19
C THR A 245 -4.46 30.53 -12.74
N GLU A 246 -5.55 29.76 -12.55
CA GLU A 246 -6.91 30.22 -12.89
C GLU A 246 -7.42 31.31 -11.94
N GLY A 247 -6.98 31.33 -10.68
CA GLY A 247 -7.23 32.44 -9.75
C GLY A 247 -6.55 33.76 -10.12
N TRP A 248 -5.60 33.75 -11.07
CA TRP A 248 -4.88 34.95 -11.52
C TRP A 248 -5.48 35.56 -12.81
N LYS A 249 -6.26 34.81 -13.59
CA LYS A 249 -6.94 35.33 -14.79
C LYS A 249 -8.26 36.08 -14.51
N GLY A 250 -8.56 36.35 -13.23
CA GLY A 250 -9.80 37.00 -12.79
C GLY A 250 -9.63 38.31 -12.02
N ARG A 251 -8.51 39.03 -12.19
CA ARG A 251 -8.33 40.39 -11.66
C ARG A 251 -7.93 41.37 -12.75
#